data_AF-A0A5B8MHI0-F1
#
_entry.id   AF-A0A5B8MHI0-F1
#
_cell.length_a   1.000
_cell.length_b   1.000
_cell.length_c   1.000
_cell.angle_alpha   90.00
_cell.angle_beta   90.00
_cell.angle_gamma   90.00
#
_symmetry.space_group_name_H-M   'P 1'
#
loop_
_entity.id
_entity.type
_entity.pdbx_description
1 polymer ?
#
loop_
_entity_poly.entity_id
_entity_poly.type
_entity_poly.pdbx_seq_one_letter_code
_entity_poly.pdbx_strand_id
1 'polypeptide(L)'
;MAEEEDDGRYLEEEYRVVVVDGALSRDVYELAEREAEKLGDCPNYWIPREKVVVEDGARGLGEWASVDLFRRIAGELLEGEEWEGAEYWTQVYTGGRGLEFHFDKDESKVETKGIFQFPILSSVIYLTEGQAPTSAASKVPKQSPTIVVDQVYQGQGGGGEPRKSVLSYPRANRVLIFDGRLAHGVLDSLNVTCRKTLLINFWREKPERLARVSQANLSEFGLGESPKRSGEIEDVPVVPTPRRMVRRGLEGEEEEGEVILLDDVCKAVPEQEFRDSLCISVRHPKHVLYPIEATEGMEPCTLGAFVREDGD
;
A
#
# COMPACT_ATOMS: atom_id res chain seq x y z
N MET A 1 24.21 29.71 -21.24
CA MET A 1 23.88 28.54 -20.42
C MET A 1 22.71 27.91 -21.13
N ALA A 2 22.85 26.68 -21.61
CA ALA A 2 21.76 25.98 -22.27
C ALA A 2 20.77 25.55 -21.18
N GLU A 3 19.52 25.97 -21.31
CA GLU A 3 18.40 25.39 -20.57
C GLU A 3 18.34 23.92 -21.00
N GLU A 4 18.64 23.01 -20.07
CA GLU A 4 18.29 21.61 -20.26
C GLU A 4 16.77 21.53 -20.23
N GLU A 5 16.16 21.43 -21.42
CA GLU A 5 14.77 21.01 -21.54
C GLU A 5 14.65 19.65 -20.82
N ASP A 6 14.03 19.67 -19.64
CA ASP A 6 13.57 18.47 -18.96
C ASP A 6 12.63 17.74 -19.92
N ASP A 7 13.16 16.74 -20.61
CA ASP A 7 12.44 16.07 -21.70
C ASP A 7 11.26 15.25 -21.20
N GLY A 8 11.01 15.26 -19.88
CA GLY A 8 9.80 14.72 -19.28
C GLY A 8 9.53 13.33 -19.82
N ARG A 9 10.56 12.48 -19.97
CA ARG A 9 10.36 11.07 -20.30
C ARG A 9 9.71 10.38 -19.11
N TYR A 10 8.41 10.59 -18.98
CA TYR A 10 7.54 9.70 -18.24
C TYR A 10 7.68 8.34 -18.90
N LEU A 11 7.98 7.31 -18.11
CA LEU A 11 7.98 5.95 -18.62
C LEU A 11 6.59 5.71 -19.20
N GLU A 12 6.51 5.40 -20.50
CA GLU A 12 5.27 4.97 -21.16
C GLU A 12 4.79 3.61 -20.61
N GLU A 13 5.52 3.03 -19.65
CA GLU A 13 5.19 1.78 -18.97
C GLU A 13 3.89 1.91 -18.16
N GLU A 14 2.97 0.98 -18.41
CA GLU A 14 1.76 0.83 -17.63
C GLU A 14 2.12 0.24 -16.25
N TYR A 15 2.25 1.10 -15.25
CA TYR A 15 2.47 0.66 -13.87
C TYR A 15 1.28 -0.17 -13.37
N ARG A 16 1.59 -1.23 -12.60
CA ARG A 16 0.58 -2.13 -12.04
C ARG A 16 0.10 -1.59 -10.71
N VAL A 17 -1.21 -1.40 -10.56
CA VAL A 17 -1.88 -1.18 -9.27
C VAL A 17 -3.17 -2.00 -9.24
N VAL A 18 -3.31 -2.85 -8.25
CA VAL A 18 -4.39 -3.84 -8.12
C VAL A 18 -4.96 -3.79 -6.71
N VAL A 19 -6.29 -3.78 -6.60
CA VAL A 19 -7.01 -3.84 -5.32
C VAL A 19 -7.96 -5.02 -5.33
N VAL A 20 -7.80 -5.93 -4.38
CA VAL A 20 -8.57 -7.18 -4.30
C VAL A 20 -9.04 -7.42 -2.87
N ASP A 21 -10.30 -7.81 -2.71
CA ASP A 21 -10.85 -8.26 -1.43
C ASP A 21 -10.64 -9.78 -1.29
N GLY A 22 -10.41 -10.27 -0.07
CA GLY A 22 -10.20 -11.71 0.17
C GLY A 22 -8.78 -12.17 -0.16
N ALA A 23 -7.77 -11.34 0.16
CA ALA A 23 -6.38 -11.56 -0.20
C ALA A 23 -5.81 -12.86 0.38
N LEU A 24 -6.18 -13.17 1.61
CA LEU A 24 -5.76 -14.37 2.33
C LEU A 24 -6.95 -15.31 2.52
N SER A 25 -6.67 -16.61 2.54
CA SER A 25 -7.57 -17.64 3.07
C SER A 25 -7.98 -17.30 4.50
N ARG A 26 -9.14 -17.82 4.89
CA ARG A 26 -9.73 -17.52 6.20
C ARG A 26 -8.78 -17.84 7.36
N ASP A 27 -8.21 -19.04 7.39
CA ASP A 27 -7.36 -19.49 8.49
C ASP A 27 -6.07 -18.65 8.60
N VAL A 28 -5.51 -18.22 7.46
CA VAL A 28 -4.31 -17.35 7.41
C VAL A 28 -4.67 -15.92 7.81
N TYR A 29 -5.82 -15.40 7.37
CA TYR A 29 -6.30 -14.09 7.79
C TYR A 29 -6.58 -14.02 9.30
N GLU A 30 -7.25 -15.03 9.88
CA GLU A 30 -7.51 -15.11 11.32
C GLU A 30 -6.21 -15.22 12.14
N LEU A 31 -5.19 -15.89 11.59
CA LEU A 31 -3.83 -15.89 12.14
C LEU A 31 -3.22 -14.47 12.06
N ALA A 32 -3.38 -13.78 10.93
CA ALA A 32 -2.87 -12.44 10.69
C ALA A 32 -3.42 -11.42 11.68
N GLU A 33 -4.74 -11.37 11.80
CA GLU A 33 -5.43 -10.45 12.70
C GLU A 33 -5.00 -10.63 14.16
N ARG A 34 -4.85 -11.89 14.59
CA ARG A 34 -4.45 -12.23 15.97
C ARG A 34 -3.00 -11.90 16.29
N GLU A 35 -2.09 -12.05 15.33
CA GLU A 35 -0.64 -11.98 15.57
C GLU A 35 0.02 -10.70 15.04
N ALA A 36 -0.74 -9.81 14.39
CA ALA A 36 -0.21 -8.59 13.79
C ALA A 36 0.57 -7.68 14.74
N GLU A 37 0.12 -7.53 15.97
CA GLU A 37 0.82 -6.69 16.97
C GLU A 37 2.17 -7.30 17.35
N LYS A 38 2.18 -8.61 17.64
CA LYS A 38 3.42 -9.34 17.98
C LYS A 38 4.43 -9.32 16.83
N LEU A 39 3.95 -9.51 15.60
CA LEU A 39 4.81 -9.43 14.41
C LEU A 39 5.30 -7.99 14.18
N GLY A 40 4.56 -6.98 14.66
CA GLY A 40 4.96 -5.57 14.54
C GLY A 40 6.08 -5.19 15.50
N ASP A 41 6.24 -5.96 16.58
CA ASP A 41 7.36 -5.86 17.51
C ASP A 41 8.61 -6.64 17.04
N CYS A 42 8.51 -7.36 15.92
CA CYS A 42 9.61 -8.11 15.32
C CYS A 42 10.39 -7.28 14.29
N PRO A 43 11.63 -7.66 13.94
CA PRO A 43 12.26 -7.16 12.73
C PRO A 43 11.53 -7.64 11.46
N ASN A 44 11.79 -6.98 10.34
CA ASN A 44 11.37 -7.47 9.03
C ASN A 44 12.03 -8.83 8.75
N TYR A 45 11.26 -9.73 8.12
CA TYR A 45 11.72 -11.07 7.79
C TYR A 45 11.65 -11.36 6.30
N TRP A 46 12.37 -12.41 5.90
CA TRP A 46 12.48 -12.86 4.52
C TRP A 46 12.05 -14.32 4.37
N ILE A 47 11.26 -14.62 3.34
CA ILE A 47 11.00 -15.98 2.88
C ILE A 47 11.53 -16.15 1.45
N PRO A 48 12.38 -17.16 1.19
CA PRO A 48 12.90 -17.36 -0.16
C PRO A 48 11.84 -17.98 -1.08
N ARG A 49 11.93 -17.69 -2.38
CA ARG A 49 10.96 -18.08 -3.42
C ARG A 49 10.63 -19.57 -3.39
N GLU A 50 11.64 -20.43 -3.24
CA GLU A 50 11.43 -21.87 -3.23
C GLU A 50 10.52 -22.32 -2.09
N LYS A 51 10.41 -21.54 -1.00
CA LYS A 51 9.49 -21.81 0.12
C LYS A 51 8.10 -21.21 -0.10
N VAL A 52 8.01 -20.06 -0.77
CA VAL A 52 6.73 -19.45 -1.16
C VAL A 52 5.98 -20.36 -2.15
N VAL A 53 6.68 -20.93 -3.15
CA VAL A 53 6.03 -21.68 -4.24
C VAL A 53 5.57 -23.07 -3.81
N VAL A 54 6.35 -23.79 -3.00
CA VAL A 54 6.07 -25.19 -2.66
C VAL A 54 5.29 -25.39 -1.35
N GLU A 55 5.07 -24.32 -0.57
CA GLU A 55 4.45 -24.31 0.78
C GLU A 55 5.17 -25.16 1.85
N ASP A 56 6.09 -26.04 1.46
CA ASP A 56 6.81 -26.91 2.37
C ASP A 56 7.72 -26.14 3.33
N GLY A 57 7.37 -26.23 4.60
CA GLY A 57 8.13 -25.69 5.71
C GLY A 57 7.93 -24.19 5.93
N ALA A 58 6.82 -23.60 5.48
CA ALA A 58 6.37 -22.27 5.88
C ALA A 58 6.10 -22.21 7.40
N ARG A 59 6.52 -21.12 8.06
CA ARG A 59 6.48 -20.97 9.52
C ARG A 59 5.95 -19.61 9.93
N GLY A 60 4.98 -19.65 10.83
CA GLY A 60 4.35 -18.47 11.38
C GLY A 60 3.61 -17.61 10.36
N LEU A 61 2.97 -16.56 10.86
CA LEU A 61 2.06 -15.73 10.08
C LEU A 61 2.64 -15.29 8.74
N GLY A 62 3.80 -14.63 8.75
CA GLY A 62 4.29 -13.95 7.55
C GLY A 62 4.67 -14.89 6.41
N GLU A 63 5.25 -16.07 6.72
CA GLU A 63 5.53 -17.06 5.69
C GLU A 63 4.23 -17.67 5.13
N TRP A 64 3.27 -18.01 5.99
CA TRP A 64 1.97 -18.53 5.57
C TRP A 64 1.20 -17.53 4.72
N ALA A 65 1.19 -16.25 5.09
CA ALA A 65 0.56 -15.19 4.32
C ALA A 65 1.27 -14.93 2.98
N SER A 66 2.60 -15.06 2.92
CA SER A 66 3.35 -14.94 1.67
C SER A 66 3.00 -16.04 0.68
N VAL A 67 2.91 -17.29 1.15
CA VAL A 67 2.47 -18.44 0.35
C VAL A 67 1.04 -18.23 -0.18
N ASP A 68 0.13 -17.82 0.70
CA ASP A 68 -1.29 -17.68 0.37
C ASP A 68 -1.55 -16.51 -0.59
N LEU A 69 -0.92 -15.36 -0.35
CA LEU A 69 -0.97 -14.21 -1.26
C LEU A 69 -0.40 -14.55 -2.64
N PHE A 70 0.73 -15.28 -2.68
CA PHE A 70 1.33 -15.72 -3.94
C PHE A 70 0.37 -16.62 -4.74
N ARG A 71 -0.20 -17.65 -4.10
CA ARG A 71 -1.10 -18.58 -4.78
C ARG A 71 -2.37 -17.94 -5.30
N ARG A 72 -2.92 -16.99 -4.54
CA ARG A 72 -4.22 -16.39 -4.85
C ARG A 72 -4.13 -15.23 -5.84
N ILE A 73 -3.05 -14.45 -5.77
CA ILE A 73 -2.98 -13.15 -6.46
C ILE A 73 -1.58 -12.90 -7.06
N ALA A 74 -0.53 -12.87 -6.23
CA ALA A 74 0.76 -12.35 -6.67
C ALA A 74 1.48 -13.25 -7.68
N GLY A 75 1.15 -14.55 -7.75
CA GLY A 75 1.75 -15.48 -8.70
C GLY A 75 1.45 -15.12 -10.16
N GLU A 76 0.22 -14.70 -10.47
CA GLU A 76 -0.12 -14.20 -11.81
C GLU A 76 0.59 -12.88 -12.11
N LEU A 77 0.71 -11.99 -11.12
CA LEU A 77 1.39 -10.69 -11.27
C LEU A 77 2.92 -10.82 -11.41
N LEU A 78 3.49 -11.94 -10.99
CA LEU A 78 4.92 -12.26 -11.09
C LEU A 78 5.22 -13.22 -12.27
N GLU A 79 4.23 -13.58 -13.07
CA GLU A 79 4.47 -14.43 -14.24
C GLU A 79 5.43 -13.73 -15.23
N GLY A 80 6.51 -14.42 -15.60
CA GLY A 80 7.56 -13.87 -16.46
C GLY A 80 8.58 -12.98 -15.75
N GLU A 81 8.38 -12.66 -14.46
CA GLU A 81 9.34 -11.88 -13.68
C GLU A 81 10.40 -12.78 -13.00
N GLU A 82 11.64 -12.28 -12.92
CA GLU A 82 12.68 -12.88 -12.11
C GLU A 82 12.60 -12.35 -10.67
N TRP A 83 12.38 -13.24 -9.70
CA TRP A 83 12.29 -12.91 -8.28
C TRP A 83 12.89 -14.00 -7.40
N GLU A 84 13.41 -13.60 -6.23
CA GLU A 84 14.16 -14.45 -5.30
C GLU A 84 13.40 -14.76 -4.00
N GLY A 85 12.40 -13.97 -3.63
CA GLY A 85 11.61 -14.20 -2.44
C GLY A 85 10.76 -13.00 -2.05
N ALA A 86 10.23 -13.05 -0.82
CA ALA A 86 9.39 -12.00 -0.27
C ALA A 86 9.91 -11.54 1.10
N GLU A 87 9.87 -10.24 1.31
CA GLU A 87 9.99 -9.60 2.62
C GLU A 87 8.59 -9.43 3.21
N TYR A 88 8.47 -9.57 4.53
CA TYR A 88 7.21 -9.30 5.22
C TYR A 88 7.40 -8.71 6.62
N TRP A 89 6.43 -7.90 7.03
CA TRP A 89 6.31 -7.29 8.36
C TRP A 89 4.90 -6.78 8.58
N THR A 90 4.56 -6.39 9.81
CA THR A 90 3.30 -5.71 10.11
C THR A 90 3.53 -4.29 10.57
N GLN A 91 2.59 -3.41 10.21
CA GLN A 91 2.53 -2.05 10.72
C GLN A 91 1.26 -1.89 11.54
N VAL A 92 1.42 -1.37 12.75
CA VAL A 92 0.31 -1.07 13.67
C VAL A 92 0.38 0.40 14.04
N TYR A 93 -0.53 1.19 13.48
CA TYR A 93 -0.66 2.62 13.78
C TYR A 93 -1.81 2.87 14.74
N THR A 94 -1.53 3.60 15.82
CA THR A 94 -2.54 4.09 16.78
C THR A 94 -2.58 5.62 16.74
N GLY A 95 -3.76 6.21 16.94
CA GLY A 95 -3.91 7.67 17.01
C GLY A 95 -3.93 8.37 15.65
N GLY A 96 -4.06 7.61 14.56
CA GLY A 96 -4.39 8.15 13.24
C GLY A 96 -3.29 8.92 12.51
N ARG A 97 -2.05 8.86 13.01
CA ARG A 97 -0.90 9.34 12.25
C ARG A 97 -0.75 8.55 10.94
N GLY A 98 -0.59 9.28 9.86
CA GLY A 98 -0.27 8.80 8.53
C GLY A 98 1.20 8.38 8.41
N LEU A 99 1.61 8.17 7.16
CA LEU A 99 2.96 7.84 6.76
C LEU A 99 3.31 8.71 5.56
N GLU A 100 4.43 9.42 5.67
CA GLU A 100 4.94 10.28 4.61
C GLU A 100 5.12 9.51 3.31
N PHE A 101 5.08 10.24 2.19
CA PHE A 101 5.36 9.64 0.89
C PHE A 101 6.79 9.13 0.85
N HIS A 102 6.94 7.87 0.48
CA HIS A 102 8.21 7.19 0.40
C HIS A 102 8.18 6.12 -0.70
N PHE A 103 9.35 5.54 -0.94
CA PHE A 103 9.52 4.36 -1.78
C PHE A 103 9.99 3.21 -0.90
N ASP A 104 9.40 2.03 -1.09
CA ASP A 104 9.91 0.81 -0.47
C ASP A 104 11.28 0.49 -1.07
N LYS A 105 12.30 0.37 -0.23
CA LYS A 105 13.67 0.20 -0.69
C LYS A 105 14.49 -0.65 0.27
N ASP A 106 15.56 -1.25 -0.25
CA ASP A 106 16.57 -1.86 0.60
C ASP A 106 17.33 -0.75 1.36
N GLU A 107 16.85 -0.44 2.57
CA GLU A 107 17.42 0.61 3.43
C GLU A 107 18.90 0.37 3.72
N SER A 108 19.33 -0.89 3.82
CA SER A 108 20.72 -1.23 4.11
C SER A 108 21.63 -0.95 2.91
N LYS A 109 21.19 -1.25 1.68
CA LYS A 109 21.93 -0.89 0.46
C LYS A 109 21.98 0.62 0.23
N VAL A 110 20.90 1.33 0.54
CA VAL A 110 20.88 2.80 0.46
C VAL A 110 21.87 3.39 1.47
N GLU A 111 21.80 2.97 2.73
CA GLU A 111 22.68 3.46 3.80
C GLU A 111 24.17 3.19 3.51
N THR A 112 24.50 1.97 3.05
CA THR A 112 25.90 1.54 2.96
C THR A 112 26.55 1.80 1.60
N LYS A 113 25.74 1.85 0.52
CA LYS A 113 26.24 1.93 -0.86
C LYS A 113 25.61 3.06 -1.66
N GLY A 114 24.58 3.74 -1.14
CA GLY A 114 23.80 4.73 -1.90
C GLY A 114 23.00 4.12 -3.05
N ILE A 115 22.77 2.79 -3.02
CA ILE A 115 22.06 2.07 -4.09
C ILE A 115 20.60 1.94 -3.70
N PHE A 116 19.73 2.50 -4.52
CA PHE A 116 18.28 2.34 -4.41
C PHE A 116 17.86 1.09 -5.17
N GLN A 117 17.35 0.11 -4.43
CA GLN A 117 16.75 -1.10 -4.97
C GLN A 117 15.34 -1.23 -4.42
N PHE A 118 14.39 -1.51 -5.30
CA PHE A 118 12.97 -1.54 -5.02
C PHE A 118 12.42 -2.97 -5.18
N PRO A 119 11.33 -3.32 -4.50
CA PRO A 119 10.62 -4.55 -4.79
C PRO A 119 10.00 -4.49 -6.20
N ILE A 120 9.74 -5.67 -6.78
CA ILE A 120 8.97 -5.79 -8.03
C ILE A 120 7.52 -5.45 -7.74
N LEU A 121 6.99 -6.02 -6.65
CA LEU A 121 5.64 -5.75 -6.16
C LEU A 121 5.71 -5.39 -4.69
N SER A 122 5.10 -4.27 -4.32
CA SER A 122 4.77 -3.93 -2.94
C SER A 122 3.33 -4.31 -2.66
N SER A 123 3.02 -4.68 -1.41
CA SER A 123 1.64 -4.93 -1.02
C SER A 123 1.27 -4.45 0.38
N VAL A 124 0.03 -4.01 0.52
CA VAL A 124 -0.60 -3.64 1.79
C VAL A 124 -1.86 -4.46 1.97
N ILE A 125 -1.83 -5.41 2.88
CA ILE A 125 -2.99 -6.20 3.30
C ILE A 125 -3.58 -5.55 4.54
N TYR A 126 -4.84 -5.11 4.48
CA TYR A 126 -5.53 -4.51 5.60
C TYR A 126 -6.09 -5.59 6.54
N LEU A 127 -5.66 -5.55 7.79
CA LEU A 127 -6.09 -6.48 8.85
C LEU A 127 -7.16 -5.88 9.76
N THR A 128 -7.39 -4.58 9.66
CA THR A 128 -8.53 -3.91 10.29
C THR A 128 -9.39 -3.24 9.23
N GLU A 129 -10.65 -2.98 9.61
CA GLU A 129 -11.62 -2.29 8.76
C GLU A 129 -12.06 -0.99 9.43
N GLY A 130 -12.05 0.11 8.68
CA GLY A 130 -12.82 1.29 9.05
C GLY A 130 -14.23 1.14 8.50
N GLN A 131 -15.27 1.29 9.34
CA GLN A 131 -16.62 1.27 8.80
C GLN A 131 -16.83 2.50 7.90
N ALA A 132 -17.40 2.29 6.72
CA ALA A 132 -18.05 3.38 6.01
C ALA A 132 -19.20 3.92 6.88
N PRO A 133 -19.48 5.23 6.89
CA PRO A 133 -20.59 5.80 7.64
C PRO A 133 -21.91 5.28 7.04
N THR A 134 -22.39 4.14 7.53
CA THR A 134 -23.58 3.46 6.99
C THR A 134 -24.85 3.78 7.77
N SER A 135 -24.74 4.51 8.87
CA SER A 135 -25.87 5.10 9.58
C SER A 135 -25.39 6.21 10.50
N ALA A 136 -26.23 7.21 10.76
CA ALA A 136 -26.00 8.29 11.74
C ALA A 136 -25.72 7.79 13.19
N ALA A 137 -25.65 6.47 13.41
CA ALA A 137 -25.45 5.83 14.70
C ALA A 137 -24.16 5.01 14.81
N SER A 138 -23.45 4.69 13.72
CA SER A 138 -22.15 3.99 13.83
C SER A 138 -21.00 4.97 13.84
N LYS A 139 -20.46 5.22 15.04
CA LYS A 139 -19.35 6.13 15.31
C LYS A 139 -17.97 5.50 15.08
N VAL A 140 -17.86 4.42 14.29
CA VAL A 140 -16.54 3.86 13.99
C VAL A 140 -15.93 4.72 12.89
N PRO A 141 -14.84 5.45 13.17
CA PRO A 141 -14.35 6.45 12.24
C PRO A 141 -13.59 5.79 11.09
N LYS A 142 -13.59 6.46 9.94
CA LYS A 142 -12.91 5.96 8.74
C LYS A 142 -11.40 5.90 8.98
N GLN A 143 -10.80 4.74 8.76
CA GLN A 143 -9.36 4.59 8.80
C GLN A 143 -8.71 5.26 7.59
N SER A 144 -7.49 5.76 7.77
CA SER A 144 -6.72 6.41 6.71
C SER A 144 -6.48 5.51 5.50
N PRO A 145 -6.72 6.01 4.27
CA PRO A 145 -6.38 5.27 3.06
C PRO A 145 -4.86 5.21 2.86
N THR A 146 -4.41 4.14 2.21
CA THR A 146 -3.11 4.14 1.53
C THR A 146 -3.28 4.88 0.21
N ILE A 147 -2.34 5.77 -0.11
CA ILE A 147 -2.28 6.46 -1.40
C ILE A 147 -1.02 6.00 -2.15
N VAL A 148 -1.18 5.63 -3.42
CA VAL A 148 -0.08 5.32 -4.35
C VAL A 148 -0.14 6.33 -5.48
N VAL A 149 0.98 6.95 -5.82
CA VAL A 149 1.08 7.90 -6.94
C VAL A 149 1.98 7.34 -8.02
N ASP A 150 1.79 7.77 -9.27
CA ASP A 150 2.59 7.33 -10.42
C ASP A 150 4.00 7.96 -10.50
N GLN A 151 4.49 8.51 -9.39
CA GLN A 151 5.87 8.95 -9.28
C GLN A 151 6.79 7.76 -9.07
N VAL A 152 7.82 7.65 -9.91
CA VAL A 152 8.91 6.69 -9.74
C VAL A 152 10.18 7.40 -9.30
N TYR A 153 11.03 6.68 -8.57
CA TYR A 153 12.34 7.19 -8.21
C TYR A 153 13.23 7.40 -9.45
N GLN A 154 13.72 8.62 -9.65
CA GLN A 154 14.61 9.01 -10.77
C GLN A 154 15.99 9.50 -10.29
N GLY A 155 16.40 9.18 -9.06
CA GLY A 155 17.68 9.61 -8.49
C GLY A 155 17.54 10.75 -7.49
N GLN A 156 18.59 11.56 -7.34
CA GLN A 156 18.72 12.59 -6.29
C GLN A 156 17.77 13.81 -6.47
N GLY A 157 17.01 13.88 -7.56
CA GLY A 157 16.09 14.98 -7.87
C GLY A 157 14.61 14.75 -7.56
N GLY A 158 14.23 13.59 -7.03
CA GLY A 158 12.82 13.21 -6.88
C GLY A 158 12.20 12.78 -8.22
N GLY A 159 11.05 12.09 -8.17
CA GLY A 159 10.25 11.85 -9.37
C GLY A 159 9.54 13.13 -9.80
N GLY A 160 9.33 13.33 -11.10
CA GLY A 160 8.49 14.43 -11.61
C GLY A 160 7.09 14.44 -11.00
N GLU A 161 6.30 15.48 -11.25
CA GLU A 161 4.99 15.67 -10.59
C GLU A 161 4.03 14.46 -10.77
N PRO A 162 3.29 14.06 -9.71
CA PRO A 162 2.35 12.96 -9.79
C PRO A 162 1.18 13.33 -10.71
N ARG A 163 0.84 12.47 -11.67
CA ARG A 163 -0.28 12.68 -12.59
C ARG A 163 -1.47 11.82 -12.25
N LYS A 164 -1.24 10.71 -11.56
CA LYS A 164 -2.26 9.75 -11.17
C LYS A 164 -2.04 9.32 -9.73
N SER A 165 -3.13 9.14 -9.01
CA SER A 165 -3.12 8.52 -7.71
C SER A 165 -4.18 7.44 -7.60
N VAL A 166 -3.92 6.46 -6.74
CA VAL A 166 -4.86 5.43 -6.30
C VAL A 166 -4.98 5.50 -4.79
N LEU A 167 -6.18 5.74 -4.29
CA LEU A 167 -6.50 5.68 -2.88
C LEU A 167 -7.20 4.35 -2.58
N SER A 168 -6.67 3.58 -1.64
CA SER A 168 -7.27 2.34 -1.15
C SER A 168 -7.62 2.49 0.33
N TYR A 169 -8.91 2.43 0.64
CA TYR A 169 -9.37 2.48 2.03
C TYR A 169 -9.26 1.12 2.71
N PRO A 170 -8.89 1.07 4.01
CA PRO A 170 -8.81 -0.17 4.75
C PRO A 170 -10.15 -0.91 4.80
N ARG A 171 -10.13 -2.15 4.33
CA ARG A 171 -11.19 -3.15 4.48
C ARG A 171 -10.55 -4.44 4.91
N ALA A 172 -11.13 -5.12 5.90
CA ALA A 172 -10.65 -6.40 6.39
C ALA A 172 -10.37 -7.38 5.23
N ASN A 173 -9.16 -7.93 5.20
CA ASN A 173 -8.67 -8.87 4.20
C ASN A 173 -8.62 -8.34 2.75
N ARG A 174 -8.60 -7.02 2.56
CA ARG A 174 -8.26 -6.41 1.27
C ARG A 174 -6.75 -6.31 1.12
N VAL A 175 -6.27 -6.51 -0.10
CA VAL A 175 -4.90 -6.15 -0.50
C VAL A 175 -4.91 -5.05 -1.55
N LEU A 176 -3.99 -4.10 -1.39
CA LEU A 176 -3.50 -3.20 -2.43
C LEU A 176 -2.12 -3.71 -2.86
N ILE A 177 -1.94 -4.11 -4.11
CA ILE A 177 -0.66 -4.50 -4.70
C ILE A 177 -0.28 -3.45 -5.74
N PHE A 178 0.98 -3.02 -5.77
CA PHE A 178 1.45 -2.04 -6.74
C PHE A 178 2.91 -2.28 -7.12
N ASP A 179 3.33 -1.69 -8.24
CA ASP A 179 4.74 -1.65 -8.66
C ASP A 179 5.59 -1.01 -7.56
N GLY A 180 6.59 -1.74 -7.06
CA GLY A 180 7.38 -1.32 -5.90
C GLY A 180 8.23 -0.06 -6.12
N ARG A 181 8.35 0.40 -7.36
CA ARG A 181 9.04 1.66 -7.71
C ARG A 181 8.17 2.90 -7.46
N LEU A 182 6.88 2.74 -7.18
CA LEU A 182 5.95 3.84 -7.00
C LEU A 182 6.02 4.47 -5.61
N ALA A 183 5.96 5.81 -5.56
CA ALA A 183 5.84 6.53 -4.31
C ALA A 183 4.45 6.28 -3.71
N HIS A 184 4.42 6.10 -2.39
CA HIS A 184 3.19 5.84 -1.67
C HIS A 184 3.28 6.31 -0.23
N GLY A 185 2.13 6.46 0.41
CA GLY A 185 2.01 6.92 1.79
C GLY A 185 0.67 6.56 2.40
N VAL A 186 0.45 6.99 3.64
CA VAL A 186 -0.82 6.85 4.35
C VAL A 186 -1.25 8.24 4.79
N LEU A 187 -2.47 8.64 4.45
CA LEU A 187 -2.97 9.96 4.87
C LEU A 187 -3.19 9.99 6.39
N ASP A 188 -3.16 11.16 7.01
CA ASP A 188 -3.60 11.30 8.40
C ASP A 188 -5.10 11.02 8.53
N SER A 189 -5.53 10.55 9.69
CA SER A 189 -6.94 10.49 10.06
C SER A 189 -7.13 10.90 11.50
N LEU A 190 -8.16 11.70 11.74
CA LEU A 190 -8.41 12.34 13.03
C LEU A 190 -8.97 11.38 14.08
N ASN A 191 -9.33 10.16 13.71
CA ASN A 191 -10.22 9.34 14.54
C ASN A 191 -9.91 7.82 14.48
N VAL A 192 -8.66 7.42 14.29
CA VAL A 192 -8.30 6.00 14.19
C VAL A 192 -7.88 5.43 15.54
N THR A 193 -8.65 4.48 16.06
CA THR A 193 -8.27 3.73 17.27
C THR A 193 -7.07 2.82 17.00
N CYS A 194 -7.06 2.11 15.87
CA CYS A 194 -5.95 1.25 15.45
C CYS A 194 -6.06 0.85 13.97
N ARG A 195 -5.02 1.09 13.16
CA ARG A 195 -4.88 0.60 11.77
C ARG A 195 -3.79 -0.47 11.74
N LYS A 196 -4.13 -1.69 11.36
CA LYS A 196 -3.18 -2.81 11.25
C LYS A 196 -3.06 -3.24 9.79
N THR A 197 -1.84 -3.34 9.30
CA THR A 197 -1.54 -3.85 7.96
C THR A 197 -0.45 -4.89 8.01
N LEU A 198 -0.58 -5.93 7.19
CA LEU A 198 0.49 -6.86 6.85
C LEU A 198 1.05 -6.44 5.49
N LEU A 199 2.36 -6.29 5.41
CA LEU A 199 3.06 -5.91 4.20
C LEU A 199 3.86 -7.11 3.71
N ILE A 200 3.78 -7.37 2.41
CA ILE A 200 4.51 -8.46 1.74
C ILE A 200 5.05 -7.93 0.42
N ASN A 201 6.36 -7.76 0.34
CA ASN A 201 7.02 -7.20 -0.82
C ASN A 201 7.81 -8.30 -1.53
N PHE A 202 7.63 -8.45 -2.84
CA PHE A 202 8.32 -9.45 -3.66
C PHE A 202 9.51 -8.82 -4.36
N TRP A 203 10.68 -9.44 -4.22
CA TRP A 203 11.94 -8.83 -4.62
C TRP A 203 12.66 -9.62 -5.71
N ARG A 204 13.29 -8.88 -6.64
CA ARG A 204 14.20 -9.45 -7.64
C ARG A 204 15.40 -10.11 -6.98
N GLU A 205 15.99 -9.44 -6.00
CA GLU A 205 17.08 -9.95 -5.18
C GLU A 205 16.75 -9.73 -3.71
N LYS A 206 17.19 -10.63 -2.85
CA LYS A 206 17.00 -10.49 -1.40
C LYS A 206 17.56 -9.16 -0.86
N PRO A 207 16.77 -8.35 -0.11
CA PRO A 207 17.28 -7.19 0.60
C PRO A 207 18.33 -7.54 1.65
N GLU A 208 19.27 -6.63 1.88
CA GLU A 208 20.32 -6.78 2.87
C GLU A 208 19.78 -6.83 4.30
N ARG A 209 20.49 -7.55 5.17
CA ARG A 209 20.18 -7.73 6.60
C ARG A 209 18.85 -8.41 6.95
N LEU A 210 18.03 -8.81 5.98
CA LEU A 210 16.84 -9.62 6.26
C LEU A 210 17.21 -11.07 6.56
N ALA A 211 16.62 -11.62 7.63
CA ALA A 211 16.75 -13.02 7.99
C ALA A 211 15.43 -13.76 7.78
N ARG A 212 15.51 -15.07 7.58
CA ARG A 212 14.33 -15.92 7.65
C ARG A 212 13.94 -16.11 9.12
N VAL A 213 12.64 -16.13 9.42
CA VAL A 213 12.16 -16.37 10.78
C VAL A 213 12.62 -17.76 11.28
N SER A 214 13.21 -17.80 12.48
CA SER A 214 13.64 -19.03 13.13
C SER A 214 12.64 -19.48 14.19
N GLN A 215 12.73 -20.74 14.62
CA GLN A 215 11.91 -21.26 15.73
C GLN A 215 12.17 -20.50 17.05
N ALA A 216 13.41 -20.05 17.24
CA ALA A 216 13.78 -19.24 18.39
C ALA A 216 13.04 -17.89 18.36
N ASN A 217 12.97 -17.25 17.18
CA ASN A 217 12.24 -15.99 17.03
C ASN A 217 10.73 -16.18 17.26
N LEU A 218 10.12 -17.23 16.70
CA LEU A 218 8.70 -17.49 16.94
C LEU A 218 8.39 -17.65 18.44
N SER A 219 9.24 -18.40 19.15
CA SER A 219 9.13 -18.59 20.60
C SER A 219 9.33 -17.28 21.37
N GLU A 220 10.33 -16.50 21.00
CA GLU A 220 10.70 -15.22 21.63
C GLU A 220 9.56 -14.20 21.59
N PHE A 221 8.88 -14.08 20.45
CA PHE A 221 7.77 -13.13 20.24
C PHE A 221 6.39 -13.75 20.49
N GLY A 222 6.32 -15.03 20.88
CA GLY A 222 5.07 -15.74 21.11
C GLY A 222 4.17 -15.82 19.87
N LEU A 223 4.78 -15.97 18.70
CA LEU A 223 4.11 -16.18 17.41
C LEU A 223 3.75 -17.66 17.23
N GLY A 224 2.62 -17.94 16.58
CA GLY A 224 2.22 -19.30 16.25
C GLY A 224 3.09 -19.91 15.15
N GLU A 225 3.20 -21.24 15.10
CA GLU A 225 3.96 -21.92 14.03
C GLU A 225 3.16 -22.10 12.73
N SER A 226 1.85 -22.30 12.83
CA SER A 226 0.98 -22.53 11.67
C SER A 226 -0.48 -22.15 11.95
N PRO A 227 -1.26 -21.81 10.91
CA PRO A 227 -2.70 -21.66 11.02
C PRO A 227 -3.34 -23.02 11.36
N LYS A 228 -4.38 -23.00 12.20
CA LYS A 228 -5.18 -24.18 12.49
C LYS A 228 -6.05 -24.48 11.27
N ARG A 229 -5.60 -25.38 10.39
CA ARG A 229 -6.38 -25.77 9.19
C ARG A 229 -7.72 -26.34 9.62
N SER A 230 -8.82 -25.65 9.30
CA SER A 230 -10.17 -26.04 9.70
C SER A 230 -10.91 -26.93 8.69
N GLY A 231 -10.25 -27.33 7.60
CA GLY A 231 -10.80 -28.21 6.56
C GLY A 231 -9.92 -28.23 5.31
N GLU A 232 -10.37 -28.91 4.25
CA GLU A 232 -9.74 -28.80 2.91
C GLU A 232 -9.75 -27.32 2.48
N ILE A 233 -8.59 -26.81 2.02
CA ILE A 233 -8.49 -25.46 1.47
C ILE A 233 -9.39 -25.43 0.24
N GLU A 234 -10.51 -24.70 0.29
CA GLU A 234 -11.19 -24.34 -0.93
C GLU A 234 -10.26 -23.38 -1.69
N ASP A 235 -9.52 -23.95 -2.66
CA ASP A 235 -8.87 -23.21 -3.73
C ASP A 235 -9.98 -22.58 -4.58
N VAL A 236 -10.61 -21.54 -4.05
CA VAL A 236 -11.41 -20.63 -4.86
C VAL A 236 -10.39 -19.67 -5.46
N PRO A 237 -10.01 -19.83 -6.75
CA PRO A 237 -9.17 -18.85 -7.40
C PRO A 237 -9.87 -17.49 -7.28
N VAL A 238 -9.22 -16.56 -6.59
CA VAL A 238 -9.64 -15.16 -6.60
C VAL A 238 -9.15 -14.63 -7.93
N VAL A 239 -9.87 -14.92 -9.02
CA VAL A 239 -9.59 -14.27 -10.30
C VAL A 239 -9.72 -12.77 -10.01
N PRO A 240 -8.63 -11.98 -10.10
CA PRO A 240 -8.72 -10.55 -9.91
C PRO A 240 -9.62 -10.07 -11.04
N THR A 241 -10.91 -9.91 -10.77
CA THR A 241 -11.81 -9.35 -11.78
C THR A 241 -11.36 -7.92 -11.86
N PRO A 242 -10.73 -7.46 -12.96
CA PRO A 242 -10.27 -6.09 -13.04
C PRO A 242 -11.52 -5.23 -12.90
N ARG A 243 -11.72 -4.62 -11.73
CA ARG A 243 -12.82 -3.69 -11.56
C ARG A 243 -12.46 -2.54 -12.46
N ARG A 244 -13.18 -2.42 -13.59
CA ARG A 244 -13.03 -1.35 -14.56
C ARG A 244 -13.09 -0.03 -13.79
N MET A 245 -11.93 0.62 -13.61
CA MET A 245 -11.86 1.90 -12.93
C MET A 245 -12.67 2.90 -13.73
N VAL A 246 -13.65 3.53 -13.08
CA VAL A 246 -14.48 4.54 -13.73
C VAL A 246 -13.66 5.83 -13.81
N ARG A 247 -13.17 6.11 -15.02
CA ARG A 247 -12.50 7.35 -15.40
C ARG A 247 -13.53 8.49 -15.43
N ARG A 248 -13.33 9.56 -14.65
CA ARG A 248 -13.98 10.85 -14.90
C ARG A 248 -12.89 11.91 -15.09
N GLY A 249 -12.90 12.55 -16.25
CA GLY A 249 -12.19 13.81 -16.43
C GLY A 249 -13.05 14.93 -15.89
N LEU A 250 -12.43 15.88 -15.18
CA LEU A 250 -13.02 17.21 -15.02
C LEU A 250 -12.80 17.92 -16.36
N GLU A 251 -13.80 17.87 -17.25
CA GLU A 251 -13.92 18.86 -18.32
C GLU A 251 -14.44 20.15 -17.63
N GLY A 252 -13.92 21.35 -17.81
CA GLY A 252 -12.87 21.89 -18.65
C GLY A 252 -13.13 23.40 -18.71
N GLU A 253 -12.26 24.21 -18.10
CA GLU A 253 -12.02 25.65 -18.28
C GLU A 253 -10.87 26.00 -17.32
N GLU A 254 -9.95 26.88 -17.70
CA GLU A 254 -8.94 27.38 -16.77
C GLU A 254 -9.64 28.33 -15.78
N GLU A 255 -9.85 27.86 -14.56
CA GLU A 255 -10.33 28.69 -13.44
C GLU A 255 -9.28 28.67 -12.32
N GLU A 256 -9.13 29.81 -11.64
CA GLU A 256 -8.46 29.91 -10.34
C GLU A 256 -9.06 28.84 -9.40
N GLY A 257 -8.23 27.89 -8.94
CA GLY A 257 -8.70 26.70 -8.23
C GLY A 257 -8.77 26.89 -6.71
N GLU A 258 -9.91 26.53 -6.13
CA GLU A 258 -10.13 26.42 -4.68
C GLU A 258 -9.55 25.11 -4.12
N VAL A 259 -9.08 25.12 -2.86
CA VAL A 259 -8.64 23.90 -2.15
C VAL A 259 -9.85 23.00 -1.93
N ILE A 260 -9.92 21.87 -2.65
CA ILE A 260 -10.95 20.85 -2.41
C ILE A 260 -10.43 19.89 -1.34
N LEU A 261 -11.02 19.91 -0.15
CA LEU A 261 -10.71 18.94 0.90
C LEU A 261 -11.07 17.53 0.41
N LEU A 262 -10.32 16.51 0.84
CA LEU A 262 -10.66 15.11 0.52
C LEU A 262 -12.10 14.77 0.93
N ASP A 263 -12.58 15.35 2.03
CA ASP A 263 -13.97 15.23 2.47
C ASP A 263 -14.96 15.82 1.46
N ASP A 264 -14.60 16.89 0.76
CA ASP A 264 -15.44 17.52 -0.27
C ASP A 264 -15.40 16.74 -1.59
N VAL A 265 -14.26 16.14 -1.94
CA VAL A 265 -14.19 15.11 -3.01
C VAL A 265 -15.10 13.94 -2.66
N CYS A 266 -15.08 13.48 -1.41
CA CYS A 266 -15.92 12.38 -0.94
C CYS A 266 -17.42 12.76 -0.92
N LYS A 267 -17.77 14.01 -0.62
CA LYS A 267 -19.15 14.53 -0.68
C LYS A 267 -19.67 14.70 -2.11
N ALA A 268 -18.78 14.98 -3.07
CA ALA A 268 -19.13 15.14 -4.49
C ALA A 268 -19.41 13.80 -5.21
N VAL A 269 -18.98 12.68 -4.64
CA VAL A 269 -19.31 11.34 -5.15
C VAL A 269 -20.65 10.88 -4.55
N PRO A 270 -21.64 10.45 -5.36
CA PRO A 270 -22.91 9.95 -4.84
C PRO A 270 -22.70 8.87 -3.78
N GLU A 271 -23.36 9.00 -2.63
CA GLU A 271 -23.17 8.17 -1.43
C GLU A 271 -23.29 6.65 -1.71
N GLN A 272 -24.13 6.28 -2.68
CA GLN A 272 -24.32 4.90 -3.12
C GLN A 272 -23.09 4.33 -3.87
N GLU A 273 -22.42 5.13 -4.70
CA GLU A 273 -21.24 4.72 -5.49
C GLU A 273 -19.97 4.67 -4.62
N PHE A 274 -19.90 5.54 -3.61
CA PHE A 274 -18.82 5.58 -2.63
C PHE A 274 -18.86 4.38 -1.66
N ARG A 275 -20.07 3.89 -1.34
CA ARG A 275 -20.27 2.69 -0.51
C ARG A 275 -19.70 1.43 -1.18
N ASP A 276 -19.75 1.36 -2.51
CA ASP A 276 -19.32 0.19 -3.28
C ASP A 276 -17.90 0.30 -3.88
N SER A 277 -17.39 1.53 -4.02
CA SER A 277 -16.08 1.85 -4.64
C SER A 277 -15.08 2.34 -3.59
N LEU A 278 -14.46 1.40 -2.89
CA LEU A 278 -13.44 1.69 -1.86
C LEU A 278 -12.01 1.88 -2.42
N CYS A 279 -11.93 2.08 -3.74
CA CYS A 279 -10.72 2.44 -4.47
C CYS A 279 -11.05 3.63 -5.37
N ILE A 280 -10.31 4.74 -5.25
CA ILE A 280 -10.50 5.96 -6.04
C ILE A 280 -9.23 6.19 -6.85
N SER A 281 -9.36 6.28 -8.17
CA SER A 281 -8.27 6.74 -9.03
C SER A 281 -8.50 8.19 -9.43
N VAL A 282 -7.53 9.06 -9.16
CA VAL A 282 -7.58 10.48 -9.51
C VAL A 282 -6.55 10.75 -10.59
N ARG A 283 -6.94 11.50 -11.64
CA ARG A 283 -6.01 12.05 -12.63
C ARG A 283 -5.84 13.54 -12.33
N HIS A 284 -4.60 13.99 -12.24
CA HIS A 284 -4.22 15.37 -12.02
C HIS A 284 -3.80 15.97 -13.38
N PRO A 285 -4.70 16.66 -14.11
CA PRO A 285 -4.32 17.26 -15.37
C PRO A 285 -3.29 18.39 -15.20
N LYS A 286 -3.20 19.03 -14.01
CA LYS A 286 -2.28 20.13 -13.66
C LYS A 286 -2.07 20.31 -12.14
N HIS A 287 -2.07 19.25 -11.33
CA HIS A 287 -2.08 19.39 -9.86
C HIS A 287 -1.00 18.57 -9.16
N VAL A 288 -0.34 19.19 -8.17
CA VAL A 288 0.66 18.55 -7.33
C VAL A 288 0.05 18.24 -5.96
N LEU A 289 0.15 16.98 -5.53
CA LEU A 289 -0.19 16.59 -4.17
C LEU A 289 1.01 16.85 -3.27
N TYR A 290 0.89 17.80 -2.35
CA TYR A 290 1.90 18.02 -1.31
C TYR A 290 1.40 17.46 0.03
N PRO A 291 2.25 16.80 0.82
CA PRO A 291 1.99 16.66 2.25
C PRO A 291 2.05 18.06 2.88
N ILE A 292 0.99 18.46 3.60
CA ILE A 292 1.04 19.73 4.36
C ILE A 292 1.87 19.50 5.62
N GLU A 293 3.01 20.20 5.74
CA GLU A 293 3.69 20.35 7.03
C GLU A 293 2.79 21.17 7.97
N ALA A 294 2.53 20.64 9.16
CA ALA A 294 1.76 21.35 10.18
C ALA A 294 2.51 22.62 10.60
N THR A 295 2.04 23.79 10.17
CA THR A 295 2.55 25.09 10.64
C THR A 295 1.92 25.44 11.98
N GLU A 296 2.70 26.04 12.88
CA GLU A 296 2.22 26.52 14.19
C GLU A 296 1.03 27.48 14.01
N GLY A 297 -0.15 27.08 14.47
CA GLY A 297 -1.36 27.92 14.48
C GLY A 297 -2.46 27.51 13.50
N MET A 298 -2.24 26.53 12.61
CA MET A 298 -3.33 25.87 11.90
C MET A 298 -3.96 24.79 12.80
N GLU A 299 -5.31 24.67 12.79
CA GLU A 299 -5.92 23.45 13.32
C GLU A 299 -5.36 22.24 12.55
N PRO A 300 -5.04 21.12 13.22
CA PRO A 300 -4.29 20.01 12.63
C PRO A 300 -5.15 19.18 11.66
N CYS A 301 -5.63 19.78 10.57
CA CYS A 301 -6.74 19.25 9.77
C CYS A 301 -6.79 19.74 8.31
N THR A 302 -5.66 20.01 7.64
CA THR A 302 -5.74 20.41 6.21
C THR A 302 -4.79 19.60 5.36
N LEU A 303 -5.35 18.72 4.51
CA LEU A 303 -4.73 18.36 3.24
C LEU A 303 -5.15 19.43 2.25
N GLY A 304 -4.19 20.22 1.79
CA GLY A 304 -4.35 21.11 0.66
C GLY A 304 -3.39 20.61 -0.43
N ALA A 305 -3.92 20.42 -1.63
CA ALA A 305 -3.07 20.36 -2.81
C ALA A 305 -2.63 21.79 -3.10
N PHE A 306 -1.33 22.04 -3.25
CA PHE A 306 -0.85 23.33 -3.74
C PHE A 306 -0.75 23.26 -5.26
N VAL A 307 -1.24 24.30 -5.91
CA VAL A 307 -0.93 24.60 -7.30
C VAL A 307 0.30 25.49 -7.27
N ARG A 308 1.39 25.04 -7.89
CA ARG A 308 2.54 25.90 -8.13
C ARG A 308 2.33 26.54 -9.49
N GLU A 309 2.25 27.86 -9.54
CA GLU A 309 2.38 28.60 -10.79
C GLU A 309 3.85 28.53 -11.21
N ASP A 310 4.15 27.83 -12.28
CA ASP A 310 5.39 28.10 -13.02
C ASP A 310 5.03 29.09 -14.14
N GLY A 311 5.56 30.31 -14.02
CA GLY A 311 5.48 31.37 -15.03
C GLY A 311 6.21 32.64 -14.60
N ASP A 312 7.48 32.76 -15.03
CA ASP A 312 8.46 33.87 -14.91
C ASP A 312 8.98 34.28 -13.51
#